data_AF-A0A085N4E4-F1
#
_entry.id   AF-A0A085N4E4-F1
#
_cell.length_a   1.000
_cell.length_b   1.000
_cell.length_c   1.000
_cell.angle_alpha   90.00
_cell.angle_beta   90.00
_cell.angle_gamma   90.00
#
_symmetry.space_group_name_H-M   'P 1'
#
loop_
_entity.id
_entity.type
_entity.pdbx_description
1 polymer ?
#
loop_
_entity_poly.entity_id
_entity_poly.type
_entity_poly.pdbx_seq_one_letter_code
_entity_poly.pdbx_strand_id
1 'polypeptide(L)' 'MLKTFYLSGQEIVTFLKTKAQNTGDIRDEIWLQDLAFAMGITTQLTDLNLKLQGSSKTPGAPLHR' A
#
# COMPACT_ATOMS: atom_id res chain seq x y z
N MET A 1 2.50 -3.53 7.40
CA MET A 1 1.30 -2.84 6.86
C MET A 1 0.03 -3.63 7.13
N LEU A 2 -0.08 -4.88 6.66
CA LEU A 2 -1.25 -5.73 6.90
C LEU A 2 -1.61 -5.94 8.38
N LYS A 3 -0.61 -6.21 9.22
CA LYS A 3 -0.82 -6.39 10.67
C LYS A 3 -1.46 -5.16 11.34
N THR A 4 -1.05 -3.97 10.93
CA THR A 4 -1.60 -2.69 11.42
C THR A 4 -3.03 -2.48 10.93
N PHE A 5 -3.33 -2.85 9.69
CA PHE A 5 -4.68 -2.75 9.13
C PHE A 5 -5.66 -3.69 9.85
N TYR A 6 -5.26 -4.94 10.11
CA TYR A 6 -6.06 -5.89 10.89
C TYR A 6 -6.22 -5.45 12.35
N LEU A 7 -5.16 -4.92 12.98
CA LEU A 7 -5.21 -4.39 14.36
C LEU A 7 -6.09 -3.14 14.48
N SER A 8 -6.09 -2.27 13.46
CA SER A 8 -6.89 -1.05 13.42
C SER A 8 -8.25 -1.23 12.71
N GLY A 9 -8.63 -2.44 12.31
CA GLY A 9 -9.89 -2.69 11.60
C GLY A 9 -11.11 -2.17 12.35
N GLN A 10 -11.12 -2.31 13.69
CA GLN A 10 -12.16 -1.78 14.56
C GLN A 10 -12.25 -0.25 14.54
N GLU A 11 -11.10 0.43 14.51
CA GLU A 11 -11.00 1.90 14.46
C GLU A 11 -11.44 2.43 13.10
N ILE A 12 -11.07 1.74 12.02
CA ILE A 12 -11.47 2.08 10.65
C ILE A 12 -13.00 1.93 10.50
N VAL A 13 -13.57 0.84 11.01
CA VAL A 13 -15.03 0.64 11.04
C VAL A 13 -15.71 1.74 11.87
N THR A 14 -15.13 2.11 13.01
CA THR A 14 -15.66 3.16 13.87
C THR A 14 -15.65 4.52 13.15
N PHE A 15 -14.54 4.85 12.48
CA PHE A 15 -14.41 6.06 11.68
C PHE A 15 -15.37 6.10 10.47
N LEU A 16 -15.56 4.99 9.76
CA LEU A 16 -16.51 4.95 8.64
C LEU A 16 -17.95 5.13 9.11
N LYS A 17 -18.30 4.57 10.28
CA LYS A 17 -19.61 4.79 10.92
C LYS A 17 -19.84 6.26 11.28
N THR A 18 -18.83 6.98 11.78
CA THR A 18 -18.98 8.42 12.07
C THR A 18 -19.20 9.25 10.79
N LYS A 19 -18.79 8.72 9.63
CA LYS A 19 -19.02 9.33 8.32
C LYS A 19 -20.26 8.81 7.57
N ALA A 20 -21.11 8.01 8.23
CA ALA A 20 -22.26 7.35 7.61
C ALA A 20 -21.92 6.54 6.35
N GLN A 21 -20.70 5.99 6.28
CA GLN A 21 -20.22 5.18 5.18
C GLN A 21 -20.57 3.70 5.42
N ASN A 22 -20.72 2.94 4.34
CA ASN A 22 -20.93 1.50 4.43
C ASN A 22 -19.66 0.83 4.99
N THR A 23 -19.84 -0.14 5.88
CA THR A 23 -18.76 -0.90 6.53
C THR A 23 -18.82 -2.40 6.22
N GLY A 24 -19.69 -2.81 5.31
CA GLY A 24 -19.87 -4.21 4.90
C GLY A 24 -18.57 -4.84 4.41
N ASP A 25 -17.88 -4.17 3.49
CA ASP A 25 -16.66 -4.68 2.85
C ASP A 25 -15.50 -4.86 3.84
N ILE A 26 -15.38 -3.98 4.83
CA ILE A 26 -14.33 -4.08 5.88
C ILE A 26 -14.61 -5.22 6.87
N ARG A 27 -15.85 -5.73 6.90
CA ARG A 27 -16.22 -6.90 7.72
C ARG A 27 -16.17 -8.21 6.94
N ASP A 28 -16.01 -8.13 5.61
CA ASP A 28 -15.87 -9.30 4.76
C ASP A 28 -14.42 -9.78 4.76
N GLU A 29 -14.20 -10.95 5.34
CA GLU A 29 -12.87 -11.54 5.48
C GLU A 29 -12.25 -11.91 4.13
N ILE A 30 -13.06 -12.31 3.14
CA ILE A 30 -12.59 -12.64 1.79
C ILE A 30 -12.13 -11.35 1.10
N TRP A 31 -12.95 -10.31 1.18
CA TRP A 31 -12.61 -9.00 0.61
C TRP A 31 -11.31 -8.44 1.22
N LEU A 32 -11.13 -8.59 2.55
CA LEU A 32 -9.90 -8.19 3.24
C LEU A 32 -8.67 -9.01 2.81
N GLN A 33 -8.83 -10.30 2.54
CA GLN A 33 -7.75 -11.15 2.02
C GLN A 33 -7.36 -10.76 0.59
N ASP A 34 -8.34 -10.46 -0.27
CA ASP A 34 -8.08 -9.99 -1.63
C ASP A 34 -7.37 -8.63 -1.63
N LEU A 35 -7.81 -7.70 -0.76
CA LEU A 35 -7.15 -6.42 -0.57
C LEU A 35 -5.71 -6.60 -0.07
N ALA A 36 -5.50 -7.51 0.89
CA ALA A 36 -4.18 -7.84 1.41
C ALA A 36 -3.22 -8.33 0.31
N PHE A 37 -3.72 -9.22 -0.53
CA PHE A 37 -2.99 -9.76 -1.67
C PHE A 37 -2.62 -8.66 -2.68
N ALA A 38 -3.59 -7.83 -3.06
CA ALA A 38 -3.37 -6.71 -3.97
C ALA A 38 -2.34 -5.70 -3.43
N MET A 39 -2.42 -5.35 -2.15
CA MET A 39 -1.41 -4.51 -1.48
C MET A 39 -0.02 -5.15 -1.48
N GLY A 40 0.06 -6.48 -1.35
CA GLY A 40 1.30 -7.23 -1.46
C GLY A 40 1.96 -7.05 -2.83
N ILE A 41 1.17 -7.21 -3.90
CA ILE A 41 1.64 -6.99 -5.28
C ILE A 41 2.09 -5.54 -5.48
N THR A 42 1.29 -4.56 -5.09
CA THR A 42 1.65 -3.14 -5.29
C THR A 42 2.88 -2.73 -4.50
N THR A 43 3.09 -3.32 -3.31
CA THR A 43 4.33 -3.14 -2.54
C THR A 43 5.54 -3.67 -3.31
N GLN A 44 5.45 -4.90 -3.85
CA GLN A 44 6.55 -5.46 -4.64
C GLN A 44 6.85 -4.65 -5.90
N LEU A 45 5.81 -4.18 -6.61
CA LEU A 45 5.96 -3.31 -7.77
C LEU A 45 6.58 -1.96 -7.40
N THR A 46 6.21 -1.39 -6.26
CA THR A 46 6.80 -0.15 -5.75
C THR A 46 8.29 -0.35 -5.42
N ASP A 47 8.61 -1.45 -4.74
CA ASP A 47 9.98 -1.80 -4.38
C ASP A 47 10.85 -2.04 -5.64
N LEU A 48 10.28 -2.69 -6.65
CA LEU A 48 10.90 -2.86 -7.96
C LEU A 48 11.11 -1.51 -8.66
N ASN A 49 10.10 -0.65 -8.70
CA ASN A 49 10.18 0.69 -9.28
C ASN A 49 11.28 1.53 -8.61
N LEU A 50 11.39 1.47 -7.28
CA LEU A 50 12.46 2.16 -6.54
C LEU A 50 13.84 1.60 -6.86
N LYS A 51 13.99 0.27 -6.99
CA LYS A 51 15.27 -0.35 -7.41
C LYS A 51 15.67 0.10 -8.80
N LEU A 52 14.74 0.13 -9.75
CA LEU A 52 14.98 0.59 -11.12
C LEU A 52 15.36 2.08 -11.17
N GLN A 53 14.73 2.93 -10.35
CA GLN A 53 15.11 4.34 -10.21
C GLN A 53 16.46 4.54 -9.50
N GLY A 54 16.84 3.64 -8.60
CA GLY A 54 18.17 3.63 -7.97
C GLY A 54 19.29 3.24 -8.95
N SER A 55 18.99 2.36 -9.92
CA SER A 55 19.92 1.95 -10.97
C SER A 55 20.16 3.01 -12.04
N SER A 56 19.33 4.06 -12.14
CA SER A 56 19.57 5.19 -13.05
C SER A 56 20.48 6.29 -12.48
N LYS A 57 21.08 6.10 -11.29
CA LYS A 57 22.22 6.92 -10.85
C LYS A 57 23.51 6.40 -11.47
N THR A 58 23.67 6.57 -12.77
CA THR A 58 25.00 6.78 -13.35
C THR A 58 25.52 8.13 -12.85
N PRO A 59 26.69 8.21 -12.18
CA PRO A 59 27.41 9.46 -12.10
C PRO A 59 27.94 9.75 -13.49
N GLY A 60 27.14 10.46 -14.29
CA GLY A 60 27.59 11.02 -15.56
C GLY A 60 28.67 12.06 -15.29
N ALA A 61 29.87 11.77 -15.80
CA ALA A 61 31.08 12.58 -15.74
C ALA A 61 30.86 14.07 -16.08
N PRO A 62 31.75 14.98 -15.63
CA PRO A 62 31.64 16.40 -15.91
C PRO A 62 31.82 16.65 -17.42
N LEU A 63 30.81 17.26 -18.04
CA LEU A 63 30.95 17.82 -19.38
C LEU A 63 31.68 19.16 -19.25
N HIS A 64 32.98 19.14 -19.56
CA HIS A 64 33.71 20.33 -19.96
C HIS A 64 33.00 21.00 -21.14
N ARG A 65 32.61 22.27 -20.99
CA ARG A 65 32.62 23.25 -22.07
C ARG A 65 32.85 24.64 -21.53
#